data_AF-A0A914G9C3-F1
#
_entry.id   AF-A0A914G9C3-F1
#
_cell.length_a   1.000
_cell.length_b   1.000
_cell.length_c   1.000
_cell.angle_alpha   90.00
_cell.angle_beta   90.00
_cell.angle_gamma   90.00
#
_symmetry.space_group_name_H-M   'P 1'
#
loop_
_entity.id
_entity.type
_entity.pdbx_description
1 polymer ?
#
loop_
_entity_poly.entity_id
_entity_poly.type
_entity_poly.pdbx_seq_one_letter_code
_entity_poly.pdbx_strand_id
1 'polypeptide(L)'
;MQIRDENDQSPYFVAPSNGYSLCASTASQQGESIAAILALDSDVNDQLEYSLISGSGRINAAKYLEIDSQSGYLSLKQPFTDLKPLPSEIEFGIRVSDSGNPPHSTQIPMKIKVVDIPQIIPQFSRLSYLFAISEDANVGKVIGQLQIEEEQPGHLQKTLKYSIVSKHDEAKLPFTLDEKTGKIILQSLLDREKIEKYYFVAQVQDTD
;
A
#
# COMPACT_ATOMS: atom_id res chain seq x y z
N MET A 1 3.52 -39.89 6.30
CA MET A 1 4.45 -39.30 5.33
C MET A 1 4.12 -37.82 5.25
N GLN A 2 5.06 -36.96 5.60
CA GLN A 2 4.93 -35.51 5.52
C GLN A 2 5.55 -35.13 4.18
N ILE A 3 4.72 -34.67 3.23
CA ILE A 3 5.23 -34.11 1.98
C ILE A 3 6.08 -32.91 2.41
N ARG A 4 7.35 -32.87 1.99
CA ARG A 4 8.19 -31.68 2.20
C ARG A 4 7.62 -30.59 1.32
N ASP A 5 7.36 -29.45 1.91
CA ASP A 5 7.01 -28.25 1.16
C ASP A 5 8.18 -27.92 0.23
N GLU A 6 7.94 -27.94 -1.07
CA GLU A 6 8.90 -27.48 -2.08
C GLU A 6 8.51 -26.03 -2.40
N ASN A 7 9.50 -25.12 -2.47
CA ASN A 7 9.26 -23.71 -2.81
C ASN A 7 8.93 -23.59 -4.30
N ASP A 8 7.67 -23.82 -4.67
CA ASP A 8 7.21 -23.91 -6.05
C ASP A 8 6.33 -22.73 -6.48
N GLN A 9 5.92 -21.88 -5.53
CA GLN A 9 5.26 -20.62 -5.79
C GLN A 9 6.26 -19.47 -5.73
N SER A 10 5.83 -18.31 -6.21
CA SER A 10 6.63 -17.10 -6.12
C SER A 10 5.80 -16.02 -5.44
N PRO A 11 6.44 -15.08 -4.73
CA PRO A 11 5.71 -14.01 -4.06
C PRO A 11 4.92 -13.21 -5.08
N TYR A 12 3.74 -12.74 -4.74
CA TYR A 12 2.94 -11.87 -5.60
C TYR A 12 2.45 -10.64 -4.85
N PHE A 13 2.41 -9.50 -5.54
CA PHE A 13 1.92 -8.25 -4.97
C PHE A 13 0.39 -8.24 -4.90
N VAL A 14 -0.14 -8.21 -3.68
CA VAL A 14 -1.56 -7.95 -3.42
C VAL A 14 -1.86 -6.47 -3.66
N ALA A 15 -0.94 -5.58 -3.26
CA ALA A 15 -1.04 -4.15 -3.46
C ALA A 15 0.30 -3.43 -3.30
N PRO A 16 0.64 -2.49 -4.20
CA PRO A 16 0.00 -2.25 -5.49
C PRO A 16 0.34 -3.37 -6.49
N SER A 17 -0.61 -3.81 -7.31
CA SER A 17 -0.42 -5.03 -8.12
C SER A 17 0.43 -4.84 -9.39
N ASN A 18 0.36 -3.67 -10.04
CA ASN A 18 1.00 -3.41 -11.35
C ASN A 18 1.87 -2.15 -11.33
N GLY A 19 2.40 -1.81 -10.17
CA GLY A 19 3.08 -0.53 -9.95
C GLY A 19 2.14 0.63 -9.63
N TYR A 20 2.71 1.70 -9.11
CA TYR A 20 1.94 2.74 -8.44
C TYR A 20 2.61 4.11 -8.53
N SER A 21 1.79 5.12 -8.79
CA SER A 21 2.20 6.53 -8.79
C SER A 21 1.72 7.19 -7.51
N LEU A 22 2.67 7.67 -6.74
CA LEU A 22 2.52 8.35 -5.46
C LEU A 22 2.81 9.84 -5.62
N CYS A 23 2.30 10.65 -4.71
CA CYS A 23 2.69 12.06 -4.60
C CYS A 23 3.26 12.30 -3.20
N ALA A 24 4.39 13.01 -3.14
CA ALA A 24 5.01 13.49 -1.92
C ALA A 24 5.39 14.96 -2.10
N SER A 25 5.62 15.69 -1.00
CA SER A 25 5.96 17.11 -1.06
C SER A 25 7.33 17.40 -0.46
N THR A 26 7.90 18.57 -0.74
CA THR A 26 9.10 19.05 -0.04
C THR A 26 8.90 19.35 1.45
N ALA A 27 7.65 19.36 1.94
CA ALA A 27 7.34 19.40 3.38
C ALA A 27 7.45 18.03 4.07
N SER A 28 7.50 16.94 3.30
CA SER A 28 7.51 15.58 3.88
C SER A 28 8.74 15.41 4.77
N GLN A 29 8.54 14.85 5.95
CA GLN A 29 9.56 14.76 6.99
C GLN A 29 10.22 13.38 7.03
N GLN A 30 11.43 13.32 7.57
CA GLN A 30 12.10 12.04 7.77
C GLN A 30 11.25 11.12 8.66
N GLY A 31 11.15 9.84 8.26
CA GLY A 31 10.34 8.83 8.92
C GLY A 31 8.88 8.82 8.48
N GLU A 32 8.43 9.81 7.72
CA GLU A 32 7.06 9.84 7.18
C GLU A 32 6.82 8.64 6.27
N SER A 33 5.69 7.97 6.45
CA SER A 33 5.32 6.85 5.60
C SER A 33 4.77 7.36 4.27
N ILE A 34 5.27 6.77 3.19
CA ILE A 34 4.88 7.12 1.82
C ILE A 34 3.86 6.12 1.29
N ALA A 35 4.04 4.82 1.57
CA ALA A 35 3.16 3.76 1.10
C ALA A 35 3.30 2.48 1.94
N ALA A 36 2.26 1.65 1.90
CA ALA A 36 2.32 0.27 2.34
C ALA A 36 2.35 -0.66 1.11
N ILE A 37 3.31 -1.58 1.08
CA ILE A 37 3.43 -2.62 0.07
C ILE A 37 3.03 -3.95 0.70
N LEU A 38 2.11 -4.66 0.06
CA LEU A 38 1.65 -5.96 0.50
C LEU A 38 1.89 -6.99 -0.59
N ALA A 39 2.69 -7.98 -0.27
CA ALA A 39 2.86 -9.20 -1.04
C ALA A 39 2.51 -10.43 -0.19
N LEU A 40 2.18 -11.53 -0.86
CA LEU A 40 1.92 -12.83 -0.26
C LEU A 40 2.64 -13.90 -1.07
N ASP A 41 3.00 -15.00 -0.41
CA ASP A 41 3.38 -16.26 -1.03
C ASP A 41 2.36 -17.33 -0.62
N SER A 42 2.10 -18.30 -1.49
CA SER A 42 1.18 -19.41 -1.19
C SER A 42 1.90 -20.64 -0.61
N ASP A 43 3.25 -20.63 -0.57
CA ASP A 43 4.06 -21.65 0.09
C ASP A 43 3.94 -21.58 1.62
N VAL A 44 4.11 -22.72 2.31
CA VAL A 44 3.79 -22.84 3.74
C VAL A 44 4.95 -22.32 4.60
N ASN A 45 4.63 -21.37 5.50
CA ASN A 45 5.59 -20.72 6.41
C ASN A 45 6.68 -19.90 5.72
N ASP A 46 6.44 -19.45 4.49
CA ASP A 46 7.41 -18.63 3.82
C ASP A 46 7.50 -17.21 4.42
N GLN A 47 8.72 -16.66 4.42
CA GLN A 47 9.03 -15.33 4.91
C GLN A 47 9.43 -14.43 3.75
N LEU A 48 8.71 -13.31 3.63
CA LEU A 48 8.95 -12.34 2.57
C LEU A 48 9.93 -11.26 3.00
N GLU A 49 10.89 -10.97 2.12
CA GLU A 49 11.83 -9.86 2.28
C GLU A 49 11.59 -8.78 1.21
N TYR A 50 11.25 -7.57 1.66
CA TYR A 50 11.01 -6.41 0.82
C TYR A 50 12.30 -5.60 0.63
N SER A 51 12.56 -5.16 -0.60
CA SER A 51 13.74 -4.34 -0.90
C SER A 51 13.47 -3.29 -1.98
N LEU A 52 14.17 -2.16 -1.87
CA LEU A 52 14.19 -1.11 -2.87
C LEU A 52 15.22 -1.45 -3.95
N ILE A 53 14.81 -1.43 -5.21
CA ILE A 53 15.71 -1.61 -6.36
C ILE A 53 15.72 -0.36 -7.24
N SER A 54 16.84 -0.13 -7.93
CA SER A 54 17.00 1.01 -8.85
C SER A 54 15.99 0.93 -9.99
N GLY A 55 15.38 2.08 -10.33
CA GLY A 55 14.54 2.23 -11.52
C GLY A 55 15.28 2.85 -12.70
N SER A 56 14.54 3.17 -13.76
CA SER A 56 15.03 3.87 -14.96
C SER A 56 15.30 5.36 -14.76
N GLY A 57 14.88 5.91 -13.61
CA GLY A 57 14.99 7.33 -13.30
C GLY A 57 16.41 7.80 -13.03
N ARG A 58 16.64 9.11 -13.19
CA ARG A 58 17.94 9.74 -12.90
C ARG A 58 18.21 9.95 -11.42
N ILE A 59 17.15 9.99 -10.61
CA ILE A 59 17.23 10.26 -9.17
C ILE A 59 17.39 8.92 -8.45
N ASN A 60 18.46 8.78 -7.65
CA ASN A 60 18.65 7.61 -6.81
C ASN A 60 17.62 7.60 -5.67
N ALA A 61 16.60 6.74 -5.78
CA ALA A 61 15.56 6.58 -4.79
C ALA A 61 16.09 6.23 -3.39
N ALA A 62 17.16 5.42 -3.30
CA ALA A 62 17.75 4.99 -2.02
C ALA A 62 18.39 6.13 -1.21
N LYS A 63 18.55 7.31 -1.82
CA LYS A 63 18.93 8.54 -1.13
C LYS A 63 17.81 9.04 -0.22
N TYR A 64 16.57 9.03 -0.73
CA TYR A 64 15.42 9.64 -0.08
C TYR A 64 14.49 8.64 0.58
N LEU A 65 14.47 7.40 0.12
CA LEU A 65 13.49 6.39 0.52
C LEU A 65 14.16 5.19 1.19
N GLU A 66 13.42 4.55 2.06
CA GLU A 66 13.72 3.23 2.61
C GLU A 66 12.44 2.41 2.73
N ILE A 67 12.59 1.09 2.67
CA ILE A 67 11.49 0.15 2.91
C ILE A 67 11.88 -0.78 4.04
N ASP A 68 10.99 -0.97 5.00
CA ASP A 68 11.17 -1.97 6.04
C ASP A 68 11.03 -3.37 5.42
N SER A 69 12.07 -4.19 5.60
CA SER A 69 12.20 -5.45 4.86
C SER A 69 11.23 -6.53 5.29
N GLN A 70 10.55 -6.39 6.43
CA GLN A 70 9.61 -7.38 6.95
C GLN A 70 8.16 -6.94 6.78
N SER A 71 7.88 -5.66 6.96
CA SER A 71 6.51 -5.11 6.93
C SER A 71 6.10 -4.52 5.58
N GLY A 72 7.06 -4.21 4.70
CA GLY A 72 6.78 -3.59 3.41
C GLY A 72 6.37 -2.10 3.50
N TYR A 73 6.56 -1.45 4.65
CA TYR A 73 6.33 -0.02 4.79
C TYR A 73 7.44 0.79 4.13
N LEU A 74 7.08 1.57 3.11
CA LEU A 74 7.94 2.53 2.44
C LEU A 74 7.86 3.87 3.18
N SER A 75 9.00 4.42 3.58
CA SER A 75 9.10 5.67 4.32
C SER A 75 10.20 6.59 3.77
N LEU A 76 10.15 7.85 4.20
CA LEU A 76 11.13 8.86 3.84
C LEU A 76 12.37 8.75 4.73
N LYS A 77 13.49 8.33 4.13
CA LYS A 77 14.80 8.31 4.77
C LYS A 77 15.41 9.71 4.90
N GLN A 78 15.22 10.57 3.89
CA GLN A 78 15.69 11.95 3.88
C GLN A 78 14.65 12.89 3.24
N PRO A 79 14.41 14.08 3.81
CA PRO A 79 13.53 15.08 3.21
C PRO A 79 13.94 15.46 1.78
N PHE A 80 12.98 15.82 0.94
CA PHE A 80 13.23 16.24 -0.45
C PHE A 80 13.73 17.69 -0.59
N THR A 81 14.29 18.29 0.47
CA THR A 81 14.63 19.71 0.52
C THR A 81 15.71 20.13 -0.48
N ASP A 82 16.60 19.21 -0.86
CA ASP A 82 17.65 19.43 -1.84
C ASP A 82 17.28 18.97 -3.27
N LEU A 83 16.07 18.47 -3.47
CA LEU A 83 15.59 18.01 -4.77
C LEU A 83 15.08 19.19 -5.61
N LYS A 84 15.83 19.55 -6.66
CA LYS A 84 15.46 20.58 -7.65
C LYS A 84 15.88 20.14 -9.07
N PRO A 85 15.15 20.55 -10.12
CA PRO A 85 13.93 21.37 -10.11
C PRO A 85 12.67 20.59 -9.66
N LEU A 86 11.57 21.28 -9.37
CA LEU A 86 10.27 20.68 -9.03
C LEU A 86 9.20 21.08 -10.06
N PRO A 87 8.20 20.22 -10.35
CA PRO A 87 8.06 18.86 -9.83
C PRO A 87 9.15 17.93 -10.37
N SER A 88 9.51 16.91 -9.59
CA SER A 88 10.46 15.87 -9.97
C SER A 88 9.84 14.50 -9.82
N GLU A 89 10.24 13.55 -10.66
CA GLU A 89 9.78 12.16 -10.58
C GLU A 89 10.93 11.24 -10.19
N ILE A 90 10.71 10.46 -9.13
CA ILE A 90 11.62 9.41 -8.68
C ILE A 90 11.03 8.07 -9.14
N GLU A 91 11.74 7.37 -10.02
CA GLU A 91 11.37 6.05 -10.51
C GLU A 91 12.27 4.99 -9.88
N PHE A 92 11.64 3.96 -9.31
CA PHE A 92 12.31 2.86 -8.62
C PHE A 92 11.51 1.57 -8.79
N GLY A 93 12.01 0.46 -8.26
CA GLY A 93 11.23 -0.76 -8.12
C GLY A 93 11.17 -1.21 -6.67
N ILE A 94 10.15 -1.98 -6.35
CA ILE A 94 10.11 -2.80 -5.13
C ILE A 94 10.24 -4.25 -5.55
N ARG A 95 11.15 -4.97 -4.90
CA ARG A 95 11.32 -6.42 -5.04
C ARG A 95 10.89 -7.09 -3.74
N VAL A 96 10.19 -8.21 -3.88
CA VAL A 96 9.87 -9.12 -2.79
C VAL A 96 10.45 -10.48 -3.14
N SER A 97 11.21 -11.05 -2.21
CA SER A 97 11.77 -12.40 -2.33
C SER A 97 11.24 -13.28 -1.21
N ASP A 98 11.02 -14.55 -1.52
CA ASP A 98 10.73 -15.58 -0.53
C ASP A 98 12.02 -16.01 0.20
N SER A 99 11.85 -16.86 1.22
CA SER A 99 12.92 -17.48 1.99
C SER A 99 13.28 -18.89 1.48
N GLY A 100 12.79 -19.26 0.30
CA GLY A 100 12.95 -20.56 -0.33
C GLY A 100 14.38 -20.89 -0.73
N ASN A 101 14.60 -22.14 -1.12
CA ASN A 101 15.89 -22.61 -1.65
C ASN A 101 15.72 -23.49 -2.90
N PRO A 102 15.98 -22.96 -4.12
CA PRO A 102 16.40 -21.58 -4.40
C PRO A 102 15.27 -20.57 -4.12
N PRO A 103 15.61 -19.30 -3.81
CA PRO A 103 14.59 -18.30 -3.56
C PRO A 103 13.94 -17.83 -4.87
N HIS A 104 12.64 -17.61 -4.86
CA HIS A 104 11.93 -16.88 -5.90
C HIS A 104 11.67 -15.43 -5.50
N SER A 105 11.42 -14.59 -6.51
CA SER A 105 11.18 -13.17 -6.26
C SER A 105 10.37 -12.54 -7.38
N THR A 106 9.57 -11.53 -7.03
CA THR A 106 8.87 -10.68 -7.98
C THR A 106 9.16 -9.21 -7.72
N GLN A 107 8.90 -8.36 -8.72
CA GLN A 107 9.15 -6.94 -8.63
C GLN A 107 8.10 -6.12 -9.35
N ILE A 108 7.84 -4.92 -8.85
CA ILE A 108 6.94 -3.93 -9.46
C ILE A 108 7.62 -2.57 -9.61
N PRO A 109 7.32 -1.82 -10.68
CA PRO A 109 7.80 -0.45 -10.85
C PRO A 109 7.00 0.51 -9.96
N MET A 110 7.68 1.49 -9.38
CA MET A 110 7.07 2.53 -8.54
C MET A 110 7.53 3.91 -9.01
N LYS A 111 6.65 4.90 -8.83
CA LYS A 111 6.92 6.29 -9.16
C LYS A 111 6.44 7.20 -8.03
N ILE A 112 7.28 8.13 -7.60
CA ILE A 112 6.88 9.22 -6.70
C ILE A 112 7.06 10.55 -7.43
N LYS A 113 5.97 11.31 -7.55
CA LYS A 113 6.00 12.71 -7.98
C LYS A 113 6.21 13.59 -6.76
N VAL A 114 7.35 14.28 -6.70
CA VAL A 114 7.67 15.25 -5.66
C VAL A 114 7.25 16.64 -6.11
N VAL A 115 6.43 17.32 -5.31
CA VAL A 115 5.92 18.68 -5.53
C VAL A 115 6.46 19.66 -4.49
N ASP A 116 6.37 20.97 -4.77
CA ASP A 116 6.79 22.00 -3.81
C ASP A 116 5.70 22.32 -2.77
N ILE A 117 6.10 22.86 -1.62
CA ILE A 117 5.19 23.48 -0.63
C ILE A 117 4.52 24.69 -1.30
N PRO A 118 3.18 24.92 -1.16
CA PRO A 118 2.30 24.46 -0.08
C PRO A 118 1.21 23.45 -0.50
N GLN A 119 1.52 22.41 -1.27
CA GLN A 119 0.51 21.38 -1.59
C GLN A 119 0.27 20.44 -0.40
N ILE A 120 -0.94 20.50 0.18
CA ILE A 120 -1.42 19.52 1.17
C ILE A 120 -1.72 18.21 0.43
N ILE A 121 -1.07 17.12 0.81
CA ILE A 121 -1.28 15.79 0.24
C ILE A 121 -2.15 15.00 1.21
N PRO A 122 -3.30 14.44 0.80
CA PRO A 122 -4.14 13.64 1.68
C PRO A 122 -3.38 12.38 2.13
N GLN A 123 -3.33 12.16 3.44
CA GLN A 123 -2.70 10.99 4.05
C GLN A 123 -3.65 10.35 5.05
N PHE A 124 -3.58 9.04 5.23
CA PHE A 124 -4.35 8.38 6.28
C PHE A 124 -3.73 8.65 7.65
N SER A 125 -4.56 8.91 8.65
CA SER A 125 -4.15 9.10 10.06
C SER A 125 -3.46 7.89 10.70
N ARG A 126 -3.53 6.72 10.06
CA ARG A 126 -2.92 5.47 10.50
C ARG A 126 -2.38 4.70 9.31
N LEU A 127 -1.26 4.02 9.53
CA LEU A 127 -0.61 3.17 8.53
C LEU A 127 -1.34 1.85 8.28
N SER A 128 -2.01 1.33 9.31
CA SER A 128 -2.82 0.13 9.22
C SER A 128 -4.10 0.26 10.03
N TYR A 129 -5.15 -0.38 9.52
CA TYR A 129 -6.44 -0.45 10.15
C TYR A 129 -6.82 -1.92 10.34
N LEU A 130 -7.26 -2.27 11.55
CA LEU A 130 -7.80 -3.58 11.87
C LEU A 130 -9.27 -3.44 12.24
N PHE A 131 -10.12 -4.16 11.53
CA PHE A 131 -11.56 -4.23 11.82
C PHE A 131 -11.96 -5.68 12.03
N ALA A 132 -12.94 -5.90 12.91
CA ALA A 132 -13.58 -7.19 13.10
C ALA A 132 -15.02 -7.12 12.60
N ILE A 133 -15.45 -8.16 11.89
CA ILE A 133 -16.82 -8.32 11.39
C ILE A 133 -17.29 -9.75 11.65
N SER A 134 -18.56 -9.89 12.04
CA SER A 134 -19.23 -11.19 12.17
C SER A 134 -19.61 -11.70 10.77
N GLU A 135 -19.47 -13.01 10.55
CA GLU A 135 -19.82 -13.62 9.27
C GLU A 135 -21.31 -13.54 8.92
N ASP A 136 -22.16 -13.48 9.95
CA ASP A 136 -23.61 -13.28 9.85
C ASP A 136 -24.00 -11.82 9.50
N ALA A 137 -23.02 -10.95 9.24
CA ALA A 137 -23.28 -9.58 8.86
C ALA A 137 -24.01 -9.51 7.51
N ASN A 138 -25.08 -8.72 7.47
CA ASN A 138 -25.80 -8.45 6.24
C ASN A 138 -24.98 -7.59 5.27
N VAL A 139 -25.12 -7.87 3.97
CA VAL A 139 -24.63 -7.02 2.88
C VAL A 139 -25.13 -5.58 3.09
N GLY A 140 -24.25 -4.61 2.87
CA GLY A 140 -24.48 -3.18 3.13
C GLY A 140 -24.04 -2.71 4.51
N LYS A 141 -23.63 -3.61 5.41
CA LYS A 141 -23.10 -3.21 6.73
C LYS A 141 -21.82 -2.38 6.58
N VAL A 142 -21.77 -1.25 7.28
CA VAL A 142 -20.54 -0.46 7.44
C VAL A 142 -19.66 -1.14 8.48
N ILE A 143 -18.45 -1.53 8.07
CA ILE A 143 -17.45 -2.23 8.88
C ILE A 143 -16.63 -1.22 9.69
N GLY A 144 -16.30 -0.10 9.06
CA GLY A 144 -15.43 0.92 9.61
C GLY A 144 -15.29 2.10 8.64
N GLN A 145 -14.44 3.04 8.99
CA GLN A 145 -14.16 4.22 8.17
C GLN A 145 -12.68 4.56 8.26
N LEU A 146 -12.06 4.82 7.11
CA LEU A 146 -10.71 5.33 7.02
C LEU A 146 -10.71 6.82 7.34
N GLN A 147 -9.69 7.28 8.07
CA GLN A 147 -9.58 8.67 8.51
C GLN A 147 -8.35 9.32 7.89
N ILE A 148 -8.52 10.56 7.44
CA ILE A 148 -7.44 11.38 6.91
C ILE A 148 -6.79 12.16 8.03
N GLU A 149 -5.48 12.31 7.94
CA GLU A 149 -4.71 13.18 8.80
C GLU A 149 -5.03 14.64 8.45
N GLU A 150 -5.60 15.36 9.41
CA GLU A 150 -5.84 16.79 9.32
C GLU A 150 -5.22 17.47 10.54
N GLU A 151 -4.42 18.52 10.30
CA GLU A 151 -3.90 19.34 11.40
C GLU A 151 -5.03 20.01 12.20
N GLN A 152 -6.11 20.38 11.51
CA GLN A 152 -7.33 20.94 12.08
C GLN A 152 -8.55 20.40 11.29
N PRO A 153 -9.69 20.12 11.94
CA PRO A 153 -10.88 19.63 11.25
C PRO A 153 -11.32 20.55 10.10
N GLY A 154 -11.45 19.99 8.89
CA GLY A 154 -11.90 20.73 7.69
C GLY A 154 -10.83 21.60 7.04
N HIS A 155 -9.56 21.45 7.43
CA HIS A 155 -8.45 22.16 6.82
C HIS A 155 -8.14 21.61 5.41
N LEU A 156 -8.49 20.35 5.15
CA LEU A 156 -8.39 19.75 3.83
C LEU A 156 -9.60 20.15 2.98
N GLN A 157 -9.51 21.31 2.31
CA GLN A 157 -10.52 21.78 1.35
C GLN A 157 -10.34 21.13 -0.02
N LYS A 158 -10.24 19.80 -0.06
CA LYS A 158 -10.01 19.02 -1.28
C LYS A 158 -11.09 17.97 -1.49
N THR A 159 -11.46 17.75 -2.74
CA THR A 159 -12.32 16.61 -3.10
C THR A 159 -11.48 15.34 -3.06
N LEU A 160 -11.76 14.50 -2.06
CA LEU A 160 -11.07 13.23 -1.89
C LEU A 160 -11.81 12.08 -2.56
N LYS A 161 -11.02 11.20 -3.17
CA LYS A 161 -11.48 9.92 -3.68
C LYS A 161 -10.77 8.77 -2.97
N TYR A 162 -11.55 7.94 -2.28
CA TYR A 162 -11.08 6.71 -1.64
C TYR A 162 -11.25 5.52 -2.58
N SER A 163 -10.28 4.63 -2.62
CA SER A 163 -10.33 3.41 -3.44
C SER A 163 -9.54 2.28 -2.79
N ILE A 164 -9.88 1.03 -3.15
CA ILE A 164 -9.06 -0.14 -2.82
C ILE A 164 -8.07 -0.33 -3.97
N VAL A 165 -6.79 -0.49 -3.66
CA VAL A 165 -5.71 -0.70 -4.65
C VAL A 165 -5.22 -2.15 -4.57
N SER A 166 -6.15 -3.09 -4.70
CA SER A 166 -5.84 -4.51 -4.79
C SER A 166 -6.54 -5.10 -6.00
N LYS A 167 -5.76 -5.68 -6.93
CA LYS A 167 -6.30 -6.33 -8.14
C LYS A 167 -6.30 -7.84 -8.08
N HIS A 168 -5.83 -8.46 -7.00
CA HIS A 168 -5.97 -9.89 -6.86
C HIS A 168 -7.43 -10.21 -6.53
N ASP A 169 -8.16 -10.68 -7.54
CA ASP A 169 -9.61 -10.90 -7.53
C ASP A 169 -10.40 -9.70 -6.95
N GLU A 170 -10.48 -8.58 -7.67
CA GLU A 170 -11.56 -7.59 -7.46
C GLU A 170 -12.97 -8.25 -7.49
N ALA A 171 -13.06 -9.47 -8.03
CA ALA A 171 -14.25 -10.33 -7.99
C ALA A 171 -14.47 -11.09 -6.66
N LYS A 172 -13.53 -11.08 -5.70
CA LYS A 172 -13.61 -11.87 -4.44
C LYS A 172 -13.47 -11.08 -3.15
N LEU A 173 -12.97 -9.84 -3.15
CA LEU A 173 -13.04 -9.03 -1.94
C LEU A 173 -14.52 -8.75 -1.61
N PRO A 174 -15.04 -9.19 -0.45
CA PRO A 174 -16.44 -9.00 -0.11
C PRO A 174 -16.70 -7.57 0.41
N PHE A 175 -15.82 -6.61 0.11
CA PHE A 175 -15.83 -5.25 0.65
C PHE A 175 -15.62 -4.22 -0.46
N THR A 176 -16.21 -3.04 -0.25
CA THR A 176 -15.92 -1.85 -1.05
C THR A 176 -15.60 -0.67 -0.13
N LEU A 177 -15.05 0.39 -0.72
CA LEU A 177 -14.90 1.69 -0.07
C LEU A 177 -15.87 2.68 -0.69
N ASP A 178 -16.64 3.35 0.16
CA ASP A 178 -17.39 4.53 -0.27
C ASP A 178 -16.40 5.62 -0.70
N GLU A 179 -16.46 5.98 -2.00
CA GLU A 179 -15.45 6.83 -2.65
C GLU A 179 -15.33 8.22 -2.02
N LYS A 180 -16.32 8.69 -1.26
CA LYS A 180 -16.34 10.05 -0.69
C LYS A 180 -16.05 10.07 0.81
N THR A 181 -16.49 9.05 1.53
CA THR A 181 -16.43 9.02 2.99
C THR A 181 -15.33 8.09 3.51
N GLY A 182 -14.78 7.21 2.69
CA GLY A 182 -13.79 6.21 3.12
C GLY A 182 -14.41 5.12 4.01
N LYS A 183 -15.75 4.98 4.03
CA LYS A 183 -16.43 3.90 4.75
C LYS A 183 -16.20 2.57 4.05
N ILE A 184 -15.80 1.56 4.81
CA ILE A 184 -15.67 0.18 4.34
C ILE A 184 -17.04 -0.48 4.47
N ILE A 185 -17.57 -1.00 3.36
CA ILE A 185 -18.93 -1.55 3.28
C ILE A 185 -18.87 -2.98 2.79
N LEU A 186 -19.58 -3.88 3.47
CA LEU A 186 -19.73 -5.28 3.05
C LEU A 186 -20.58 -5.38 1.79
N GLN A 187 -20.09 -6.06 0.75
CA GLN A 187 -20.79 -6.29 -0.52
C GLN A 187 -21.25 -7.74 -0.73
N SER A 188 -20.64 -8.70 -0.04
CA SER A 188 -20.95 -10.13 -0.19
C SER A 188 -21.01 -10.80 1.18
N LEU A 189 -21.75 -11.91 1.27
CA LEU A 189 -21.77 -12.72 2.49
C LEU A 189 -20.38 -13.27 2.80
N LEU A 190 -20.09 -13.38 4.09
CA LEU A 190 -18.84 -13.93 4.58
C LEU A 190 -19.04 -15.39 4.97
N ASP A 191 -17.94 -16.14 4.95
CA ASP A 191 -17.88 -17.53 5.37
C ASP A 191 -16.49 -17.71 6.00
N ARG A 192 -16.45 -17.69 7.33
CA ARG A 192 -15.18 -17.68 8.06
C ARG A 192 -14.41 -18.96 7.85
N GLU A 193 -15.09 -20.10 7.70
CA GLU A 193 -14.46 -21.39 7.43
C GLU A 193 -13.76 -21.41 6.06
N LYS A 194 -14.24 -20.62 5.09
CA LYS A 194 -13.54 -20.43 3.81
C LYS A 194 -12.39 -19.44 3.89
N ILE A 195 -12.62 -18.26 4.48
CA ILE A 195 -11.63 -17.19 4.57
C ILE A 195 -11.76 -16.50 5.93
N GLU A 196 -10.77 -16.69 6.79
CA GLU A 196 -10.77 -16.09 8.14
C GLU A 196 -10.36 -14.61 8.12
N LYS A 197 -9.47 -14.21 7.22
CA LYS A 197 -8.87 -12.87 7.18
C LYS A 197 -8.74 -12.37 5.75
N TYR A 198 -8.96 -11.06 5.60
CA TYR A 198 -8.79 -10.35 4.35
C TYR A 198 -7.78 -9.22 4.54
N TYR A 199 -6.90 -9.05 3.56
CA TYR A 199 -5.92 -7.98 3.54
C TYR A 199 -6.07 -7.20 2.23
N PHE A 200 -6.10 -5.89 2.32
CA PHE A 200 -6.12 -5.00 1.17
C PHE A 200 -5.49 -3.67 1.54
N VAL A 201 -4.99 -2.95 0.54
CA VAL A 201 -4.48 -1.59 0.71
C VAL A 201 -5.53 -0.62 0.17
N ALA A 202 -5.79 0.42 0.95
CA ALA A 202 -6.62 1.53 0.53
C ALA A 202 -5.74 2.70 0.04
N GLN A 203 -6.31 3.50 -0.85
CA GLN A 203 -5.73 4.74 -1.34
C GLN A 203 -6.70 5.88 -1.13
N VAL A 204 -6.14 7.07 -0.90
CA VAL A 204 -6.82 8.34 -1.04
C VAL A 204 -6.11 9.16 -2.12
N GLN A 205 -6.88 9.78 -3.00
CA GLN A 205 -6.38 10.73 -3.99
C GLN A 205 -7.16 12.04 -3.88
N ASP A 206 -6.44 13.14 -4.08
CA ASP A 206 -7.05 14.42 -4.41
C ASP A 206 -7.50 14.40 -5.88
N THR A 207 -8.71 14.89 -6.16
CA THR A 207 -9.28 14.93 -7.51
C THR A 207 -9.46 16.35 -8.07
N ASP A 208 -9.04 17.37 -7.34
CA ASP A 208 -9.11 18.77 -7.79
C ASP A 208 -7.94 19.19 -8.70
#